data_AF-A0A1F2R1Q1-F1
#
_entry.id   AF-A0A1F2R1Q1-F1
#
_cell.length_a   1.000
_cell.length_b   1.000
_cell.length_c   1.000
_cell.angle_alpha   90.00
_cell.angle_beta   90.00
_cell.angle_gamma   90.00
#
_symmetry.space_group_name_H-M   'P 1'
#
loop_
_entity.id
_entity.type
_entity.pdbx_description
1 polymer ?
#
loop_
_entity_poly.entity_id
_entity_poly.type
_entity_poly.pdbx_seq_one_letter_code
_entity_poly.pdbx_strand_id
1 'polypeptide(L)'
;MEAALFAAVVLEQHGYPPLVLSFESIDELDHVIFVYRHGGRWGSVARSRDPGLHGRKPVFATPRALALSYVDPYVDLTGRVTGYAVIDLGRQMGAYDWRLADTNVWKVERVLIEYPHRPIASSDRRVDWLRARYRAFKKQFPHRKPLFYRDRERWTELPREFTSRDRNPLWAW
;
A
#
# COMPACT_ATOMS: atom_id res chain seq x y z
N MET A 1 6.85 6.98 0.30
CA MET A 1 5.92 8.11 0.02
C MET A 1 6.06 8.60 -1.43
N GLU A 2 7.29 8.75 -1.90
CA GLU A 2 7.72 9.24 -3.22
C GLU A 2 6.97 8.63 -4.40
N ALA A 3 6.75 7.31 -4.40
CA ALA A 3 6.02 6.65 -5.48
C ALA A 3 4.55 7.12 -5.58
N ALA A 4 3.90 7.40 -4.45
CA ALA A 4 2.54 7.93 -4.44
C ALA A 4 2.51 9.38 -4.93
N LEU A 5 3.50 10.19 -4.55
CA LEU A 5 3.63 11.58 -5.00
C LEU A 5 3.92 11.64 -6.50
N PHE A 6 4.85 10.83 -7.00
CA PHE A 6 5.13 10.71 -8.43
C PHE A 6 3.87 10.33 -9.21
N ALA A 7 3.14 9.30 -8.74
CA ALA A 7 1.89 8.88 -9.37
C ALA A 7 0.84 10.00 -9.35
N ALA A 8 0.72 10.74 -8.24
CA ALA A 8 -0.19 11.87 -8.13
C ALA A 8 0.14 12.98 -9.13
N VAL A 9 1.43 13.38 -9.26
CA VAL A 9 1.84 14.41 -10.24
C VAL A 9 1.53 13.97 -11.68
N VAL A 10 1.88 12.73 -12.03
CA VAL A 10 1.67 12.21 -13.39
C VAL A 10 0.18 12.06 -13.70
N LEU A 11 -0.58 11.38 -12.84
CA LEU A 11 -1.97 11.03 -13.13
C LEU A 11 -2.93 12.21 -13.00
N GLU A 12 -2.55 13.26 -12.28
CA GLU A 12 -3.29 14.52 -12.28
C GLU A 12 -3.31 15.19 -13.66
N GLN A 13 -2.21 15.10 -14.42
CA GLN A 13 -2.19 15.56 -15.82
C GLN A 13 -3.12 14.73 -16.74
N HIS A 14 -3.56 13.56 -16.26
CA HIS A 14 -4.52 12.69 -16.94
C HIS A 14 -5.94 12.77 -16.33
N GLY A 15 -6.23 13.79 -15.53
CA GLY A 15 -7.56 14.05 -14.98
C GLY A 15 -7.92 13.24 -13.73
N TYR A 16 -6.97 12.53 -13.12
CA TYR A 16 -7.20 11.88 -11.83
C TYR A 16 -6.81 12.81 -10.68
N PRO A 17 -7.71 13.10 -9.73
CA PRO A 17 -7.34 13.93 -8.58
C PRO A 17 -6.18 13.30 -7.79
N PRO A 18 -5.32 14.09 -7.13
CA PRO A 18 -4.15 13.63 -6.39
C PRO A 18 -4.56 13.00 -5.04
N LEU A 19 -5.35 11.93 -5.11
CA LEU A 19 -5.84 11.18 -3.97
C LEU A 19 -4.80 10.14 -3.56
N VAL A 20 -4.46 10.14 -2.28
CA VAL A 20 -3.65 9.10 -1.67
C VAL A 20 -4.43 8.38 -0.60
N LEU A 21 -4.05 7.13 -0.35
CA LEU A 21 -4.49 6.38 0.80
C LEU A 21 -3.28 6.17 1.72
N SER A 22 -3.39 6.73 2.93
CA SER A 22 -2.42 6.59 4.02
C SER A 22 -2.86 5.43 4.92
N PHE A 23 -1.93 4.56 5.29
CA PHE A 23 -2.13 3.47 6.26
C PHE A 23 -1.42 3.79 7.55
N GLU A 24 -2.05 3.52 8.68
CA GLU A 24 -1.38 3.41 9.98
C GLU A 24 -0.99 1.94 10.23
N SER A 25 0.18 1.73 10.83
CA SER A 25 0.63 0.42 11.29
C SER A 25 1.04 0.44 12.76
N ILE A 26 0.90 -0.71 13.44
CA ILE A 26 1.29 -0.88 14.86
C ILE A 26 2.78 -0.60 15.13
N ASP A 27 3.62 -0.71 14.11
CA ASP A 27 5.07 -0.48 14.19
C ASP A 27 5.49 0.88 13.62
N GLU A 28 4.53 1.78 13.38
CA GLU A 28 4.74 3.14 12.87
C GLU A 28 5.42 3.17 11.48
N LEU A 29 5.45 2.03 10.78
CA LEU A 29 5.90 1.92 9.40
C LEU A 29 4.73 2.11 8.44
N ASP A 30 4.30 3.37 8.36
CA ASP A 30 3.19 3.78 7.53
C ASP A 30 3.50 3.65 6.03
N HIS A 31 2.47 3.33 5.25
CA HIS A 31 2.58 3.20 3.80
C HIS A 31 1.57 4.11 3.15
N VAL A 32 1.98 4.73 2.05
CA VAL A 32 1.16 5.68 1.30
C VAL A 32 1.10 5.22 -0.15
N ILE A 33 -0.11 5.09 -0.67
CA ILE A 33 -0.38 4.66 -2.05
C ILE A 33 -1.22 5.71 -2.77
N PHE A 34 -1.01 5.89 -4.07
CA PHE A 34 -1.95 6.67 -4.87
C PHE A 34 -3.20 5.83 -5.12
N VAL A 35 -4.39 6.43 -5.01
CA VAL A 35 -5.67 5.77 -5.27
C VAL A 35 -6.45 6.48 -6.34
N TYR A 36 -7.14 5.71 -7.17
CA TYR A 36 -7.97 6.23 -8.25
C TYR A 36 -9.28 5.48 -8.35
N ARG A 37 -10.24 6.10 -9.02
CA ARG A 37 -11.51 5.48 -9.37
C ARG A 37 -11.63 5.32 -10.88
N HIS A 38 -11.87 4.11 -11.35
CA HIS A 38 -12.07 3.78 -12.76
C HIS A 38 -13.25 2.81 -12.88
N GLY A 39 -14.17 3.06 -13.81
CA GLY A 39 -15.40 2.25 -13.95
C GLY A 39 -16.22 2.16 -12.66
N GLY A 40 -16.21 3.22 -11.84
CA GLY A 40 -16.91 3.26 -10.55
C GLY A 40 -16.24 2.49 -9.41
N ARG A 41 -15.12 1.81 -9.66
CA ARG A 41 -14.36 0.99 -8.69
C ARG A 41 -13.02 1.63 -8.34
N TRP A 42 -12.51 1.31 -7.15
CA TRP A 42 -11.25 1.81 -6.60
C TRP A 42 -10.09 0.88 -6.95
N GLY A 43 -8.97 1.48 -7.35
CA GLY A 43 -7.67 0.84 -7.56
C GLY A 43 -6.55 1.70 -6.99
N SER A 44 -5.30 1.24 -7.13
CA SER A 44 -4.14 1.96 -6.61
C SER A 44 -2.89 1.79 -7.46
N VAL A 45 -2.02 2.80 -7.38
CA VAL A 45 -0.63 2.75 -7.86
C VAL A 45 0.27 2.83 -6.63
N ALA A 46 1.16 1.86 -6.48
CA ALA A 46 2.04 1.76 -5.32
C ALA A 46 3.33 1.03 -5.67
N ARG A 47 4.41 1.41 -4.99
CA ARG A 47 5.71 0.75 -5.05
C ARG A 47 6.16 0.45 -3.63
N SER A 48 6.65 -0.78 -3.42
CA SER A 48 7.21 -1.20 -2.14
C SER A 48 8.34 -2.22 -2.33
N ARG A 49 9.12 -2.41 -1.28
CA ARG A 49 10.09 -3.52 -1.13
C ARG A 49 9.37 -4.85 -0.87
N ASP A 50 8.11 -4.79 -0.46
CA ASP A 50 7.26 -5.94 -0.19
C ASP A 50 6.24 -6.10 -1.32
N PRO A 51 6.24 -7.24 -2.04
CA PRO A 51 5.45 -7.40 -3.26
C PRO A 51 3.95 -7.24 -3.02
N GLY A 52 3.46 -7.63 -1.84
CA GLY A 52 2.04 -7.49 -1.52
C GLY A 52 1.58 -6.06 -1.23
N LEU A 53 2.51 -5.10 -1.10
CA LEU A 53 2.22 -3.69 -0.89
C LEU A 53 2.30 -2.85 -2.20
N HIS A 54 2.28 -3.52 -3.35
CA HIS A 54 2.18 -2.90 -4.69
C HIS A 54 0.75 -2.54 -5.07
N GLY A 55 0.57 -2.01 -6.28
CA GLY A 55 -0.71 -1.54 -6.80
C GLY A 55 -1.82 -2.60 -6.86
N ARG A 56 -3.04 -2.11 -7.00
CA ARG A 56 -4.27 -2.91 -7.11
C ARG A 56 -5.06 -2.49 -8.35
N LYS A 57 -5.63 -3.49 -9.03
CA LYS A 57 -6.59 -3.26 -10.12
C LYS A 57 -7.84 -2.55 -9.58
N PRO A 58 -8.56 -1.77 -10.41
CA PRO A 58 -9.74 -1.04 -9.99
C PRO A 58 -10.96 -1.96 -9.86
N VAL A 59 -11.00 -2.81 -8.83
CA VAL A 59 -12.07 -3.79 -8.61
C VAL A 59 -12.82 -3.59 -7.29
N PHE A 60 -12.34 -2.70 -6.43
CA PHE A 60 -12.86 -2.52 -5.07
C PHE A 60 -14.04 -1.55 -5.04
N ALA A 61 -15.13 -1.90 -4.37
CA ALA A 61 -16.34 -1.06 -4.34
C ALA A 61 -16.16 0.22 -3.51
N THR A 62 -15.31 0.17 -2.47
CA THR A 62 -15.08 1.29 -1.53
C THR A 62 -13.59 1.43 -1.21
N PRO A 63 -13.14 2.60 -0.74
CA PRO A 63 -11.76 2.75 -0.26
C PRO A 63 -11.43 1.82 0.88
N ARG A 64 -12.39 1.54 1.78
CA ARG A 64 -12.21 0.56 2.86
C ARG A 64 -11.93 -0.83 2.31
N ALA A 65 -12.66 -1.27 1.28
CA ALA A 65 -12.42 -2.56 0.65
C ALA A 65 -11.04 -2.63 -0.01
N LEU A 66 -10.59 -1.54 -0.63
CA LEU A 66 -9.22 -1.42 -1.15
C LEU A 66 -8.20 -1.51 -0.01
N ALA A 67 -8.37 -0.76 1.08
CA ALA A 67 -7.49 -0.80 2.24
C ALA A 67 -7.38 -2.20 2.87
N LEU A 68 -8.53 -2.90 3.02
CA LEU A 68 -8.57 -4.27 3.53
C LEU A 68 -7.77 -5.26 2.68
N SER A 69 -7.60 -5.00 1.38
CA SER A 69 -6.77 -5.83 0.49
C SER A 69 -5.27 -5.76 0.79
N TYR A 70 -4.84 -4.82 1.62
CA TYR A 70 -3.46 -4.66 2.08
C TYR A 70 -3.21 -5.28 3.45
N VAL A 71 -4.25 -5.54 4.25
CA VAL A 71 -4.12 -6.01 5.65
C VAL A 71 -3.27 -7.28 5.76
N ASP A 72 -3.60 -8.31 4.99
CA ASP A 72 -2.87 -9.58 5.02
C ASP A 72 -1.39 -9.40 4.56
N PRO A 73 -1.12 -8.75 3.40
CA PRO A 73 0.23 -8.38 2.99
C PRO A 73 1.05 -7.51 3.95
N TYR A 74 0.40 -6.71 4.78
CA TYR A 74 1.07 -5.83 5.73
C TYR A 74 1.63 -6.59 6.94
N VAL A 75 1.12 -7.79 7.22
CA VAL A 75 1.62 -8.59 8.34
C VAL A 75 2.98 -9.19 7.98
N ASP A 76 4.02 -8.65 8.61
CA ASP A 76 5.37 -9.18 8.59
C ASP A 76 5.85 -9.56 10.01
N LEU A 77 7.12 -9.31 10.36
CA LEU A 77 7.63 -9.55 11.72
C LEU A 77 6.94 -8.67 12.76
N THR A 78 6.59 -7.44 12.40
CA THR A 78 6.12 -6.37 13.30
C THR A 78 4.81 -5.75 12.82
N GLY A 79 4.63 -5.61 11.50
CA GLY A 79 3.55 -4.87 10.87
C GLY A 79 2.16 -5.44 11.13
N ARG A 80 1.19 -4.52 11.18
CA ARG A 80 -0.26 -4.76 11.19
C ARG A 80 -0.95 -3.43 10.93
N VAL A 81 -1.77 -3.36 9.88
CA VAL A 81 -2.60 -2.18 9.62
C VAL A 81 -3.59 -1.97 10.77
N THR A 82 -3.63 -0.75 11.29
CA THR A 82 -4.55 -0.31 12.34
C THR A 82 -5.55 0.73 11.84
N GLY A 83 -5.23 1.46 10.77
CA GLY A 83 -6.07 2.53 10.25
C GLY A 83 -5.82 2.85 8.78
N TYR A 84 -6.74 3.60 8.19
CA TYR A 84 -6.57 4.15 6.84
C TYR A 84 -7.27 5.51 6.68
N ALA A 85 -6.73 6.36 5.83
CA ALA A 85 -7.33 7.61 5.41
C ALA A 85 -7.22 7.78 3.88
N VAL A 86 -8.27 8.27 3.23
CA VAL A 86 -8.17 8.79 1.85
C VAL A 86 -8.03 10.30 1.93
N ILE A 87 -6.96 10.82 1.36
CA ILE A 87 -6.54 12.20 1.51
C ILE A 87 -6.37 12.82 0.12
N ASP A 88 -7.04 13.95 -0.10
CA ASP A 88 -6.87 14.77 -1.30
C ASP A 88 -5.73 15.75 -1.07
N LEU A 89 -4.56 15.48 -1.66
CA LEU A 89 -3.38 16.32 -1.49
C LEU A 89 -3.58 17.73 -2.10
N GLY A 90 -4.35 17.85 -3.17
CA GLY A 90 -4.65 19.15 -3.79
C GLY A 90 -5.43 20.03 -2.81
N ARG A 91 -6.42 19.45 -2.14
CA ARG A 91 -7.19 20.16 -1.11
C ARG A 91 -6.40 20.42 0.15
N GLN A 92 -5.66 19.44 0.67
CA GLN A 92 -4.96 19.57 1.96
C GLN A 92 -3.76 20.51 1.89
N MET A 93 -3.11 20.63 0.74
CA MET A 93 -1.92 21.49 0.61
C MET A 93 -2.28 22.95 0.34
N GLY A 94 -3.48 23.23 -0.17
CA GLY A 94 -3.94 24.60 -0.45
C GLY A 94 -2.98 25.30 -1.42
N ALA A 95 -2.46 26.47 -1.01
CA ALA A 95 -1.48 27.24 -1.79
C ALA A 95 -0.05 26.67 -1.78
N TYR A 96 0.23 25.61 -1.00
CA TYR A 96 1.55 24.98 -0.98
C TYR A 96 1.72 24.05 -2.18
N ASP A 97 2.51 24.48 -3.17
CA ASP A 97 2.81 23.66 -4.34
C ASP A 97 3.93 22.65 -4.06
N TRP A 98 3.53 21.50 -3.50
CA TRP A 98 4.42 20.37 -3.23
C TRP A 98 4.95 19.67 -4.49
N ARG A 99 4.39 19.95 -5.67
CA ARG A 99 4.76 19.26 -6.92
C ARG A 99 6.08 19.76 -7.48
N LEU A 100 6.35 21.05 -7.27
CA LEU A 100 7.52 21.77 -7.75
C LEU A 100 8.42 22.24 -6.59
N ALA A 101 8.25 21.67 -5.40
CA ALA A 101 9.10 21.98 -4.27
C ALA A 101 10.56 21.66 -4.62
N ASP A 102 11.43 22.66 -4.48
CA ASP A 102 12.89 22.56 -4.64
C ASP A 102 13.58 21.89 -3.46
N THR A 103 12.82 21.65 -2.40
CA THR A 103 13.22 21.09 -1.12
C THR A 103 12.33 19.92 -0.75
N ASN A 104 12.61 19.33 0.41
CA ASN A 104 11.81 18.22 0.92
C ASN A 104 10.33 18.63 1.16
N VAL A 105 9.43 17.65 1.11
CA VAL A 105 7.97 17.86 1.22
C VAL A 105 7.43 17.42 2.58
N TRP A 106 8.15 17.74 3.67
CA TRP A 106 7.81 17.28 5.03
C TRP A 106 6.42 17.73 5.49
N LYS A 107 5.91 18.82 4.93
CA LYS A 107 4.53 19.26 5.15
C LYS A 107 3.51 18.22 4.67
N VAL A 108 3.76 17.58 3.53
CA VAL A 108 2.91 16.50 3.02
C VAL A 108 2.95 15.32 3.98
N GLU A 109 4.14 14.86 4.35
CA GLU A 109 4.34 13.74 5.27
C GLU A 109 3.62 13.97 6.61
N ARG A 110 3.83 15.13 7.22
CA ARG A 110 3.19 15.50 8.47
C ARG A 110 1.67 15.49 8.37
N VAL A 111 1.12 16.06 7.30
CA VAL A 111 -0.33 16.02 7.06
C VAL A 111 -0.83 14.59 6.89
N LEU A 112 -0.08 13.70 6.25
CA LEU A 112 -0.47 12.31 6.07
C LEU A 112 -0.43 11.50 7.38
N ILE A 113 0.45 11.84 8.30
CA ILE A 113 0.57 11.23 9.64
C ILE A 113 -0.53 11.77 10.57
N GLU A 114 -0.75 13.08 10.58
CA GLU A 114 -1.69 13.75 11.49
C GLU A 114 -3.15 13.67 11.02
N TYR A 115 -3.39 13.24 9.77
CA TYR A 115 -4.76 13.14 9.25
C TYR A 115 -5.59 12.17 10.10
N PRO A 116 -6.89 12.42 10.34
CA PRO A 116 -7.71 11.46 11.07
C PRO A 116 -7.93 10.16 10.29
N HIS A 117 -7.25 9.07 10.68
CA HIS A 117 -7.46 7.75 10.10
C HIS A 117 -8.68 7.05 10.68
N ARG A 118 -9.36 6.31 9.81
CA ARG A 118 -10.47 5.44 10.20
C ARG A 118 -9.90 4.09 10.64
N PRO A 119 -10.32 3.56 11.80
CA PRO A 119 -9.77 2.31 12.31
C PRO A 119 -10.12 1.12 11.40
N ILE A 120 -9.16 0.19 11.28
CA ILE A 120 -9.32 -1.12 10.69
C ILE A 120 -9.15 -2.17 11.79
N ALA A 121 -10.26 -2.81 12.16
CA ALA A 121 -10.22 -3.99 13.01
C ALA A 121 -9.86 -5.22 12.17
N SER A 122 -8.69 -5.81 12.45
CA SER A 122 -8.28 -7.14 11.95
C SER A 122 -8.34 -8.16 13.09
N SER A 123 -8.58 -9.44 12.77
CA SER A 123 -8.61 -10.51 13.78
C SER A 123 -7.20 -10.81 14.32
N ASP A 124 -7.01 -10.78 15.64
CA ASP A 124 -5.74 -11.13 16.29
C ASP A 124 -5.29 -12.54 15.90
N ARG A 125 -6.19 -13.53 15.99
CA ARG A 125 -5.94 -14.91 15.55
C ARG A 125 -5.43 -14.98 14.11
N ARG A 126 -5.99 -14.18 13.20
CA ARG A 126 -5.53 -14.16 11.81
C ARG A 126 -4.16 -13.48 11.66
N VAL A 127 -3.93 -12.37 12.35
CA VAL A 127 -2.64 -11.68 12.36
C VAL A 127 -1.55 -12.60 12.92
N ASP A 128 -1.79 -13.27 14.04
CA ASP A 128 -0.83 -14.19 14.66
C ASP A 128 -0.51 -15.37 13.74
N TRP A 129 -1.51 -15.94 13.09
CA TRP A 129 -1.31 -17.00 12.10
C TRP A 129 -0.46 -16.52 10.90
N LEU A 130 -0.78 -15.34 10.35
CA LEU A 130 -0.01 -14.75 9.25
C LEU A 130 1.44 -14.47 9.65
N ARG A 131 1.65 -13.93 10.85
CA ARG A 131 2.97 -13.63 11.40
C ARG A 131 3.78 -14.90 11.65
N ALA A 132 3.17 -15.95 12.19
CA ALA A 132 3.81 -17.26 12.33
C ALA A 132 4.21 -17.84 10.97
N ARG A 133 3.32 -17.75 9.97
CA ARG A 133 3.60 -18.17 8.58
C ARG A 133 4.74 -17.35 7.97
N TYR A 134 4.76 -16.03 8.16
CA TYR A 134 5.83 -15.15 7.69
C TYR A 134 7.18 -15.52 8.32
N ARG A 135 7.22 -15.73 9.64
CA ARG A 135 8.43 -16.17 10.37
C ARG A 135 8.95 -17.51 9.85
N ALA A 136 8.07 -18.49 9.65
CA ALA A 136 8.44 -19.79 9.08
C ALA A 136 9.02 -19.64 7.67
N PHE A 137 8.38 -18.83 6.82
CA PHE A 137 8.88 -18.53 5.47
C PHE A 137 10.27 -17.87 5.50
N LYS A 138 10.48 -16.88 6.38
CA LYS A 138 11.78 -16.20 6.51
C LYS A 138 12.88 -17.10 7.06
N LYS A 139 12.55 -18.05 7.95
CA LYS A 139 13.50 -19.06 8.43
C LYS A 139 14.00 -19.97 7.29
N GLN A 140 13.10 -20.36 6.38
CA GLN A 140 13.45 -21.21 5.25
C GLN A 140 14.08 -20.43 4.09
N PHE A 141 13.63 -19.19 3.85
CA PHE A 141 14.08 -18.34 2.74
C PHE A 141 14.47 -16.92 3.21
N PRO A 142 15.63 -16.77 3.87
CA PRO A 142 16.04 -15.49 4.47
C PRO A 142 16.12 -14.33 3.48
N HIS A 143 16.40 -14.59 2.20
CA HIS A 143 16.57 -13.57 1.17
C HIS A 143 15.37 -13.43 0.21
N ARG A 144 14.28 -14.17 0.43
CA ARG A 144 13.07 -14.09 -0.40
C ARG A 144 11.94 -13.31 0.28
N LYS A 145 10.97 -12.89 -0.53
CA LYS A 145 9.72 -12.25 -0.10
C LYS A 145 8.53 -13.17 -0.42
N PRO A 146 7.55 -13.28 0.49
CA PRO A 146 6.41 -14.16 0.30
C PRO A 146 5.48 -13.65 -0.81
N LEU A 147 4.88 -14.59 -1.54
CA LEU A 147 3.83 -14.35 -2.55
C LEU A 147 2.60 -15.25 -2.35
N PHE A 148 2.44 -15.80 -1.15
CA PHE A 148 1.42 -16.80 -0.82
C PHE A 148 0.04 -16.21 -0.48
N TYR A 149 -0.16 -14.91 -0.72
CA TYR A 149 -1.37 -14.19 -0.37
C TYR A 149 -2.52 -14.56 -1.31
N ARG A 150 -3.75 -14.54 -0.77
CA ARG A 150 -4.97 -14.72 -1.54
C ARG A 150 -5.26 -13.51 -2.44
N ASP A 151 -6.15 -13.68 -3.40
CA ASP A 151 -6.71 -12.63 -4.24
C ASP A 151 -5.67 -11.84 -5.08
N ARG A 152 -4.53 -12.47 -5.41
CA ARG A 152 -3.44 -11.85 -6.19
C ARG A 152 -3.87 -11.49 -7.61
N GLU A 153 -4.92 -12.11 -8.14
CA GLU A 153 -5.52 -11.73 -9.42
C GLU A 153 -6.05 -10.29 -9.43
N ARG A 154 -6.29 -9.69 -8.26
CA ARG A 154 -6.69 -8.28 -8.07
C ARG A 154 -5.51 -7.32 -7.98
N TRP A 155 -4.28 -7.81 -7.95
CA TRP A 155 -3.08 -6.98 -7.91
C TRP A 155 -2.72 -6.51 -9.31
N THR A 156 -2.04 -5.36 -9.42
CA THR A 156 -1.37 -5.00 -10.67
C THR A 156 -0.18 -5.94 -10.91
N GLU A 157 0.36 -5.93 -12.12
CA GLU A 157 1.56 -6.69 -12.42
C GLU A 157 2.70 -6.31 -11.46
N LEU A 158 3.39 -7.33 -10.94
CA LEU A 158 4.54 -7.13 -10.06
C LEU A 158 5.81 -6.93 -10.89
N PRO A 159 6.75 -6.07 -10.44
CA PRO A 159 8.05 -5.95 -11.07
C PRO A 159 8.79 -7.28 -11.18
N ARG A 160 9.62 -7.40 -12.23
CA ARG A 160 10.37 -8.62 -12.59
C ARG A 160 11.20 -9.18 -11.43
N GLU A 161 11.69 -8.32 -10.55
CA GLU A 161 12.46 -8.71 -9.36
C GLU A 161 11.69 -9.66 -8.41
N PHE A 162 10.36 -9.63 -8.41
CA PHE A 162 9.50 -10.51 -7.60
C PHE A 162 8.97 -11.72 -8.38
N THR A 163 8.96 -11.67 -9.71
CA THR A 163 8.37 -12.69 -10.58
C THR A 163 9.41 -13.58 -11.28
N SER A 164 10.70 -13.23 -11.22
CA SER A 164 11.78 -14.07 -11.75
C SER A 164 11.76 -15.48 -11.13
N ARG A 165 11.73 -16.51 -11.99
CA ARG A 165 11.58 -17.93 -11.63
C ARG A 165 12.65 -18.42 -10.65
N ASP A 166 13.84 -17.80 -10.66
CA ASP A 166 14.96 -18.15 -9.77
C ASP A 166 14.70 -17.78 -8.30
N ARG A 167 13.72 -16.90 -8.02
CA ARG A 167 13.48 -16.36 -6.67
C ARG A 167 12.20 -16.85 -5.99
N ASN A 168 11.29 -17.56 -6.67
CA ASN A 168 10.05 -18.02 -6.03
C ASN A 168 9.38 -19.21 -6.76
N PRO A 169 9.71 -20.48 -6.41
CA PRO A 169 8.95 -21.62 -6.93
C PRO A 169 7.54 -21.59 -6.35
N LEU A 170 6.56 -21.38 -7.25
CA LEU A 170 5.13 -21.21 -6.95
C LEU A 170 4.42 -22.45 -6.36
N TRP A 171 5.14 -23.53 -6.05
CA TRP A 171 4.56 -24.86 -5.79
C TRP A 171 4.87 -25.47 -4.41
N ALA A 172 5.56 -24.75 -3.53
CA ALA A 172 5.58 -25.11 -2.11
C ALA A 172 4.60 -24.18 -1.38
N TRP A 173 3.63 -24.75 -0.65
CA TRP A 173 2.60 -24.13 0.21
C TRP A 173 1.22 -23.90 -0.39
#